data_AF-A0A1S0UFQ2-F1
#
_entry.id   AF-A0A1S0UFQ2-F1
#
_cell.length_a   1.000
_cell.length_b   1.000
_cell.length_c   1.000
_cell.angle_alpha   90.00
_cell.angle_beta   90.00
_cell.angle_gamma   90.00
#
_symmetry.space_group_name_H-M   'P 1'
#
loop_
_entity.id
_entity.type
_entity.pdbx_description
1 polymer ?
#
loop_
_entity_poly.entity_id
_entity_poly.type
_entity_poly.pdbx_seq_one_letter_code
_entity_poly.pdbx_strand_id
1 'polypeptide(L)'
;MSSNIIASIQPAKERLVNLLLEINSVELKSPEPDATIEQQEILYTMRNRTLEDKLRRIQLCIKTLQSLSDDWLKYTRTITSMKKKEEEKAFEVITVGETGIYQILQQGNEAIITLIMDKEDVEQ
;
A
#
# COMPACT_ATOMS: atom_id res chain seq x y z
N MET A 1 22.87 11.04 -2.38
CA MET A 1 22.30 10.21 -3.48
C MET A 1 21.61 9.01 -2.87
N SER A 2 22.30 7.89 -2.60
CA SER A 2 21.73 6.73 -1.89
C SER A 2 21.03 7.05 -0.58
N SER A 3 21.69 7.81 0.29
CA SER A 3 21.14 8.27 1.57
C SER A 3 19.74 8.86 1.43
N ASN A 4 19.48 9.58 0.34
CA ASN A 4 18.20 10.25 0.08
C ASN A 4 17.16 9.25 -0.44
N ILE A 5 17.57 8.21 -1.19
CA ILE A 5 16.67 7.15 -1.65
C ILE A 5 16.26 6.28 -0.46
N ILE A 6 17.21 5.76 0.31
CA ILE A 6 16.95 4.93 1.51
C ILE A 6 16.11 5.72 2.54
N ALA A 7 16.45 7.00 2.80
CA ALA A 7 15.67 7.86 3.68
C ALA A 7 14.26 8.21 3.13
N SER A 8 14.01 8.06 1.82
CA SER A 8 12.68 8.22 1.23
C SER A 8 11.84 6.94 1.30
N ILE A 9 12.48 5.76 1.37
CA ILE A 9 11.77 4.47 1.42
C ILE A 9 11.08 4.28 2.77
N GLN A 10 11.74 4.58 3.89
CA GLN A 10 11.15 4.40 5.23
C GLN A 10 9.81 5.16 5.42
N PRO A 11 9.69 6.48 5.14
CA PRO A 11 8.41 7.18 5.24
C PRO A 11 7.40 6.77 4.16
N ALA A 12 7.83 6.22 3.03
CA ALA A 12 6.91 5.61 2.05
C ALA A 12 6.35 4.27 2.56
N LYS A 13 7.17 3.48 3.28
CA LYS A 13 6.76 2.22 3.92
C LYS A 13 5.75 2.48 5.03
N GLU A 14 6.01 3.46 5.90
CA GLU A 14 5.10 3.86 6.98
C GLU A 14 3.74 4.32 6.45
N ARG A 15 3.68 5.03 5.32
CA ARG A 15 2.40 5.38 4.66
C ARG A 15 1.61 4.14 4.23
N LEU A 16 2.28 3.13 3.66
CA LEU A 16 1.62 1.89 3.24
C LEU A 16 1.15 1.08 4.47
N VAL A 17 1.96 0.98 5.53
CA VAL A 17 1.58 0.33 6.80
C VAL A 17 0.35 1.00 7.41
N ASN A 18 0.34 2.33 7.53
CA ASN A 18 -0.79 3.07 8.09
C ASN A 18 -2.06 2.91 7.23
N LEU A 19 -1.91 2.89 5.90
CA LEU A 19 -3.04 2.67 4.99
C LEU A 19 -3.58 1.23 5.06
N LEU A 20 -2.72 0.23 5.26
CA LEU A 20 -3.15 -1.15 5.52
C LEU A 20 -3.97 -1.24 6.82
N LEU A 21 -3.57 -0.52 7.88
CA LEU A 21 -4.37 -0.40 9.11
C LEU A 21 -5.71 0.31 8.86
N GLU A 22 -5.73 1.39 8.06
CA GLU A 22 -6.96 2.07 7.63
C GLU A 22 -7.90 1.18 6.79
N ILE A 23 -7.36 0.20 6.05
CA ILE A 23 -8.14 -0.73 5.20
C ILE A 23 -8.69 -1.88 6.05
N ASN A 24 -7.86 -2.48 6.91
CA ASN A 24 -8.27 -3.56 7.80
C ASN A 24 -9.32 -3.14 8.84
N SER A 25 -9.53 -1.83 9.04
CA SER A 25 -10.57 -1.25 9.91
C SER A 25 -11.82 -0.78 9.14
N VAL A 26 -12.01 -1.14 7.87
CA VAL A 26 -13.22 -0.80 7.09
C VAL A 26 -14.35 -1.77 7.43
N GLU A 27 -15.48 -1.25 7.88
CA GLU A 27 -16.70 -2.03 8.14
C GLU A 27 -17.81 -1.70 7.12
N LEU A 28 -18.16 -2.64 6.25
CA LEU A 28 -19.20 -2.51 5.23
C LEU A 28 -20.59 -2.99 5.73
N LYS A 29 -21.15 -2.33 6.74
CA LYS A 29 -22.20 -2.78 7.71
C LYS A 29 -23.62 -3.23 7.24
N SER A 30 -23.82 -3.67 6.00
CA SER A 30 -25.16 -3.79 5.35
C SER A 30 -26.04 -2.51 5.41
N PRO A 31 -27.28 -2.50 4.88
CA PRO A 31 -28.32 -1.51 5.20
C PRO A 31 -29.15 -1.88 6.45
N GLU A 32 -29.85 -0.91 7.04
CA GLU A 32 -30.85 -1.16 8.08
C GLU A 32 -32.11 -1.84 7.49
N PRO A 33 -32.83 -2.73 8.23
CA PRO A 33 -33.95 -3.48 7.68
C PRO A 33 -35.15 -2.63 7.18
N ASP A 34 -35.28 -1.42 7.70
CA ASP A 34 -36.31 -0.42 7.38
C ASP A 34 -35.77 0.74 6.51
N ALA A 35 -34.51 0.68 6.07
CA ALA A 35 -33.91 1.71 5.21
C ALA A 35 -34.65 1.81 3.87
N THR A 36 -34.98 3.05 3.46
CA THR A 36 -35.59 3.33 2.16
C THR A 36 -34.63 3.03 1.01
N ILE A 37 -35.17 2.86 -0.21
CA ILE A 37 -34.36 2.65 -1.43
C ILE A 37 -33.33 3.78 -1.60
N GLU A 38 -33.72 5.05 -1.40
CA GLU A 38 -32.83 6.20 -1.46
C GLU A 38 -31.71 6.14 -0.40
N GLN A 39 -32.02 5.72 0.83
CA GLN A 39 -31.01 5.52 1.88
C GLN A 39 -30.04 4.38 1.54
N GLN A 40 -30.51 3.30 0.92
CA GLN A 40 -29.69 2.19 0.44
C GLN A 40 -28.77 2.65 -0.69
N GLU A 41 -29.28 3.36 -1.70
CA GLU A 41 -28.50 3.92 -2.81
C GLU A 41 -27.40 4.88 -2.32
N ILE A 42 -27.72 5.78 -1.37
CA ILE A 42 -26.76 6.68 -0.74
C ILE A 42 -25.67 5.88 -0.01
N LEU A 43 -26.04 4.85 0.75
CA LEU A 43 -25.12 3.98 1.48
C LEU A 43 -24.18 3.21 0.53
N TYR A 44 -24.67 2.60 -0.54
CA TYR A 44 -23.83 1.89 -1.52
C TYR A 44 -22.93 2.86 -2.30
N THR A 45 -23.44 4.04 -2.67
CA THR A 45 -22.64 5.11 -3.31
C THR A 45 -21.47 5.55 -2.42
N MET A 46 -21.71 5.69 -1.10
CA MET A 46 -20.65 6.01 -0.15
C MET A 46 -19.63 4.87 0.00
N ARG A 47 -20.06 3.60 0.08
CA ARG A 47 -19.14 2.44 0.09
C ARG A 47 -18.22 2.44 -1.11
N ASN A 48 -18.80 2.50 -2.31
CA ASN A 48 -18.03 2.47 -3.55
C ASN A 48 -17.01 3.61 -3.62
N ARG A 49 -17.37 4.81 -3.15
CA ARG A 49 -16.42 5.93 -3.06
C ARG A 49 -15.29 5.69 -2.04
N THR A 50 -15.58 5.10 -0.89
CA THR A 50 -14.57 4.77 0.13
C THR A 50 -13.62 3.66 -0.32
N LEU A 51 -14.14 2.60 -0.97
CA LEU A 51 -13.34 1.52 -1.54
C LEU A 51 -12.44 2.03 -2.67
N GLU A 52 -12.99 2.84 -3.58
CA GLU A 52 -12.25 3.46 -4.69
C GLU A 52 -11.11 4.38 -4.22
N ASP A 53 -11.34 5.20 -3.18
CA ASP A 53 -10.28 6.04 -2.58
C ASP A 53 -9.14 5.19 -2.01
N LYS A 54 -9.47 4.17 -1.21
CA LYS A 54 -8.49 3.26 -0.60
C LYS A 54 -7.69 2.50 -1.65
N LEU A 55 -8.37 1.97 -2.69
CA LEU A 55 -7.77 1.27 -3.82
C LEU A 55 -6.75 2.16 -4.57
N ARG A 56 -7.11 3.42 -4.84
CA ARG A 56 -6.19 4.38 -5.48
C ARG A 56 -5.01 4.74 -4.59
N ARG A 57 -5.25 4.99 -3.30
CA ARG A 57 -4.21 5.35 -2.33
C ARG A 57 -3.21 4.21 -2.13
N ILE A 58 -3.66 2.95 -2.10
CA ILE A 58 -2.76 1.80 -1.88
C ILE A 58 -1.92 1.49 -3.12
N GLN A 59 -2.52 1.54 -4.31
CA GLN A 59 -1.81 1.44 -5.59
C GLN A 59 -0.72 2.52 -5.71
N LEU A 60 -1.01 3.76 -5.31
CA LEU A 60 -0.03 4.85 -5.30
C LEU A 60 1.14 4.60 -4.34
N CYS A 61 0.87 4.10 -3.13
CA CYS A 61 1.90 3.78 -2.15
C CYS A 61 2.82 2.65 -2.62
N ILE A 62 2.23 1.56 -3.14
CA ILE A 62 2.96 0.41 -3.72
C ILE A 62 3.85 0.87 -4.87
N LYS A 63 3.30 1.60 -5.85
CA LYS A 63 4.04 2.11 -7.01
C LYS A 63 5.20 3.03 -6.60
N THR A 64 5.01 3.83 -5.56
CA THR A 64 6.06 4.72 -5.01
C THR A 64 7.21 3.90 -4.40
N LEU A 65 6.88 2.89 -3.59
CA LEU A 65 7.88 2.00 -2.98
C LEU A 65 8.65 1.16 -4.01
N GLN A 66 7.94 0.66 -5.04
CA GLN A 66 8.56 -0.03 -6.17
C GLN A 66 9.54 0.89 -6.91
N SER A 67 9.12 2.11 -7.28
CA SER A 67 9.99 3.07 -7.96
C SER A 67 11.24 3.44 -7.16
N LEU A 68 11.11 3.66 -5.84
CA LEU A 68 12.26 3.94 -4.97
C LEU A 68 13.21 2.74 -4.86
N SER A 69 12.67 1.51 -4.84
CA SER A 69 13.47 0.28 -4.83
C SER A 69 14.20 0.07 -6.15
N ASP A 70 13.56 0.36 -7.29
CA ASP A 70 14.16 0.34 -8.62
C ASP A 70 15.27 1.39 -8.77
N ASP A 71 15.07 2.59 -8.24
CA ASP A 71 16.07 3.66 -8.29
C ASP A 71 17.27 3.36 -7.37
N TRP A 72 17.04 2.72 -6.23
CA TRP A 72 18.13 2.17 -5.41
C TRP A 72 18.89 1.06 -6.16
N LEU A 73 18.20 0.15 -6.85
CA LEU A 73 18.81 -0.92 -7.64
C LEU A 73 19.60 -0.39 -8.85
N LYS A 74 19.13 0.68 -9.49
CA LYS A 74 19.89 1.41 -10.52
C LYS A 74 21.14 2.03 -9.90
N TYR A 75 21.01 2.73 -8.77
CA TYR A 75 22.13 3.36 -8.08
C TYR A 75 23.22 2.36 -7.70
N THR A 76 22.87 1.23 -7.09
CA THR A 76 23.85 0.22 -6.63
C THR A 76 24.62 -0.45 -7.77
N ARG A 77 24.09 -0.44 -9.00
CA ARG A 77 24.81 -0.90 -10.21
C ARG A 77 25.87 0.09 -10.72
N THR A 78 25.83 1.36 -10.29
CA THR A 78 26.76 2.42 -10.74
C THR A 78 27.96 2.66 -9.83
N ILE A 79 28.00 2.04 -8.66
CA ILE A 79 29.00 2.28 -7.61
C ILE A 79 30.01 1.12 -7.48
N THR A 80 31.15 1.41 -6.87
CA THR A 80 32.23 0.44 -6.63
C THR A 80 31.80 -0.65 -5.64
N SER A 81 32.40 -1.84 -5.73
CA SER A 81 32.05 -3.01 -4.91
C SER A 81 32.13 -2.78 -3.40
N MET A 82 33.07 -1.94 -2.94
CA MET A 82 33.18 -1.56 -1.52
C MET A 82 31.95 -0.78 -1.07
N LYS A 83 31.62 0.30 -1.78
CA LYS A 83 30.44 1.12 -1.46
C LYS A 83 29.14 0.34 -1.63
N LYS A 84 29.05 -0.50 -2.67
CA LYS A 84 27.89 -1.39 -2.88
C LYS A 84 27.59 -2.26 -1.66
N LYS A 85 28.62 -2.85 -1.03
CA LYS A 85 28.48 -3.66 0.19
C LYS A 85 28.00 -2.87 1.41
N GLU A 86 28.29 -1.57 1.48
CA GLU A 86 27.77 -0.67 2.53
C GLU A 86 26.29 -0.35 2.30
N GLU A 87 25.93 -0.02 1.05
CA GLU A 87 24.55 0.26 0.64
C GLU A 87 23.63 -0.97 0.78
N GLU A 88 24.10 -2.16 0.41
CA GLU A 88 23.35 -3.42 0.55
C GLU A 88 22.99 -3.71 2.00
N LYS A 89 23.93 -3.48 2.95
CA LYS A 89 23.65 -3.60 4.39
C LYS A 89 22.63 -2.58 4.88
N ALA A 90 22.69 -1.34 4.39
CA ALA A 90 21.71 -0.31 4.75
C ALA A 90 20.30 -0.65 4.21
N PHE A 91 20.21 -1.31 3.06
CA PHE A 91 18.97 -1.76 2.45
C PHE A 91 18.41 -3.04 3.09
N GLU A 92 19.27 -3.94 3.57
CA GLU A 92 18.90 -5.14 4.33
C GLU A 92 18.06 -4.78 5.57
N VAL A 93 18.47 -3.74 6.32
CA VAL A 93 17.76 -3.23 7.50
C VAL A 93 16.30 -2.82 7.23
N ILE A 94 15.98 -2.37 6.01
CA ILE A 94 14.61 -1.95 5.64
C ILE A 94 13.82 -3.04 4.89
N THR A 95 14.48 -4.09 4.40
CA THR A 95 13.85 -5.16 3.61
C THR A 95 13.54 -6.43 4.39
N VAL A 96 14.30 -6.72 5.46
CA VAL A 96 14.17 -7.95 6.26
C VAL A 96 13.12 -7.81 7.39
N GLY A 97 12.49 -8.94 7.75
CA GLY A 97 11.55 -9.05 8.87
C GLY A 97 10.09 -8.84 8.48
N GLU A 98 9.19 -9.01 9.46
CA GLU A 98 7.73 -8.90 9.28
C GLU A 98 7.27 -7.50 8.82
N THR A 99 8.05 -6.47 9.16
CA THR A 99 7.85 -5.08 8.72
C THR A 99 8.80 -4.68 7.58
N GLY A 100 9.42 -5.66 6.91
CA GLY A 100 10.28 -5.47 5.75
C GLY A 100 9.49 -5.07 4.50
N ILE A 101 10.09 -4.28 3.62
CA ILE A 101 9.43 -3.73 2.41
C ILE A 101 8.73 -4.81 1.58
N TYR A 102 9.36 -5.98 1.38
CA TYR A 102 8.76 -7.05 0.59
C TYR A 102 7.48 -7.61 1.21
N GLN A 103 7.44 -7.79 2.53
CA GLN A 103 6.26 -8.27 3.26
C GLN A 103 5.12 -7.23 3.20
N ILE A 104 5.44 -5.95 3.39
CA ILE A 104 4.46 -4.86 3.33
C ILE A 104 3.94 -4.66 1.89
N LEU A 105 4.77 -4.85 0.86
CA LEU A 105 4.33 -4.85 -0.54
C LEU A 105 3.41 -6.03 -0.86
N GLN A 106 3.69 -7.22 -0.32
CA GLN A 106 2.81 -8.38 -0.47
C GLN A 106 1.45 -8.13 0.17
N GLN A 107 1.40 -7.72 1.44
CA GLN A 107 0.16 -7.33 2.13
C GLN A 107 -0.58 -6.23 1.37
N GLY A 108 0.14 -5.30 0.76
CA GLY A 108 -0.42 -4.27 -0.12
C GLY A 108 -1.17 -4.84 -1.32
N ASN A 109 -0.63 -5.86 -1.98
CA ASN A 109 -1.28 -6.52 -3.12
C ASN A 109 -2.47 -7.39 -2.67
N GLU A 110 -2.36 -8.07 -1.53
CA GLU A 110 -3.46 -8.85 -0.92
C GLU A 110 -4.65 -7.93 -0.58
N ALA A 111 -4.39 -6.76 0.03
CA ALA A 111 -5.40 -5.75 0.30
C ALA A 111 -6.03 -5.15 -0.97
N ILE A 112 -5.28 -5.04 -2.08
CA ILE A 112 -5.86 -4.66 -3.39
C ILE A 112 -6.89 -5.70 -3.86
N ILE A 113 -6.59 -6.99 -3.72
CA ILE A 113 -7.51 -8.07 -4.13
C ILE A 113 -8.79 -8.00 -3.28
N THR A 114 -8.67 -7.86 -1.96
CA THR A 114 -9.81 -7.70 -1.05
C THR A 114 -10.67 -6.49 -1.42
N LEU A 115 -10.07 -5.31 -1.63
CA LEU A 115 -10.80 -4.09 -2.00
C LEU A 115 -11.50 -4.17 -3.37
N ILE A 116 -11.01 -5.02 -4.29
CA ILE A 116 -11.68 -5.28 -5.57
C ILE A 116 -12.90 -6.18 -5.35
N MET A 117 -12.76 -7.26 -4.58
CA MET A 117 -13.87 -8.16 -4.22
C MET A 117 -14.98 -7.41 -3.46
N ASP A 118 -14.62 -6.62 -2.45
CA ASP A 118 -15.55 -5.78 -1.68
C ASP A 118 -16.34 -4.79 -2.56
N LYS A 119 -15.75 -4.35 -3.69
CA LYS A 119 -16.37 -3.44 -4.65
C LYS A 119 -17.29 -4.20 -5.60
N GLU A 120 -16.87 -5.36 -6.10
CA GLU A 120 -17.69 -6.25 -6.94
C GLU A 120 -18.94 -6.74 -6.19
N ASP A 121 -18.86 -6.94 -4.87
CA ASP A 121 -20.02 -7.29 -4.01
C ASP A 121 -20.96 -6.10 -3.73
N VAL A 122 -20.53 -4.85 -3.97
CA VAL A 122 -21.37 -3.63 -3.85
C VAL A 122 -22.00 -3.22 -5.18
N GLU A 123 -21.49 -3.73 -6.30
CA GLU A 123 -22.01 -3.46 -7.66
C GLU A 123 -23.06 -4.51 -8.13
N GLN A 124 -23.42 -5.48 -7.27
CA GLN A 124 -24.45 -6.52 -7.48
C GLN A 124 -25.83 -6.14 -6.92
#